data_AF-H6BJY0-F1
#
_entry.id   AF-H6BJY0-F1
#
_cell.length_a   1.000
_cell.length_b   1.000
_cell.length_c   1.000
_cell.angle_alpha   90.00
_cell.angle_beta   90.00
_cell.angle_gamma   90.00
#
_symmetry.space_group_name_H-M   'P 1'
#
loop_
_entity.id
_entity.type
_entity.pdbx_description
1 polymer ?
#
loop_
_entity_poly.entity_id
_entity_poly.type
_entity_poly.pdbx_seq_one_letter_code
_entity_poly.pdbx_strand_id
1 'polypeptide(L)'
;MSTIYVVVPHTYQTIPFLHAVLAEQLHDSASAIELLKDVQLLQYFDFTGLTESVAEVSERIFQTNQSKEKAGSNGKVRNIMLVQGLSSAISTVHRRSGLVQANALLASLLRNITQLSRMAPDVLIMIEAAVDTTFQSLGERRQDVPKSKRYLAGIELETAFTSPIGECLRLVCGNETLSRTLDMAFDTMIVVHDGFGRGGDESGGPKRSQRNIVEVTKDRVGNMAGFWSTWRLENHRTSIHRQV
;
A
#
# COMPACT_ATOMS: atom_id res chain seq x y z
N MET A 1 -24.19 -2.63 4.32
CA MET A 1 -23.20 -1.53 4.22
C MET A 1 -21.84 -2.09 4.57
N SER A 2 -20.79 -1.53 3.96
CA SER A 2 -19.42 -1.94 4.22
C SER A 2 -18.76 -0.88 5.10
N THR A 3 -18.18 -1.28 6.22
CA THR A 3 -17.48 -0.37 7.13
C THR A 3 -16.03 -0.22 6.69
N ILE A 4 -15.53 1.01 6.65
CA ILE A 4 -14.16 1.31 6.25
C ILE A 4 -13.38 1.81 7.47
N TYR A 5 -12.39 1.05 7.92
CA TYR A 5 -11.47 1.44 8.98
C TYR A 5 -10.21 2.03 8.37
N VAL A 6 -9.81 3.22 8.79
CA VAL A 6 -8.65 3.93 8.27
C VAL A 6 -7.71 4.20 9.44
N VAL A 7 -6.65 3.40 9.55
CA VAL A 7 -5.62 3.48 10.59
C VAL A 7 -4.44 4.27 10.05
N VAL A 8 -4.24 5.49 10.55
CA VAL A 8 -3.32 6.46 9.96
C VAL A 8 -2.52 7.23 11.01
N PRO A 9 -1.36 7.79 10.65
CA PRO A 9 -0.65 8.72 11.53
C PRO A 9 -1.54 9.92 11.87
N HIS A 10 -1.47 10.40 13.11
CA HIS A 10 -2.17 11.62 13.57
C HIS A 10 -1.85 12.88 12.74
N THR A 11 -0.73 12.90 12.02
CA THR A 11 -0.33 14.00 11.14
C THR A 11 -1.11 14.03 9.81
N TYR A 12 -1.85 12.96 9.48
CA TYR A 12 -2.57 12.86 8.21
C TYR A 12 -3.94 13.53 8.33
N GLN A 13 -4.26 14.40 7.36
CA GLN A 13 -5.57 15.06 7.25
C GLN A 13 -6.54 14.24 6.37
N THR A 14 -6.71 12.96 6.70
CA THR A 14 -7.40 12.00 5.83
C THR A 14 -8.86 12.36 5.56
N ILE A 15 -9.63 12.78 6.57
CA ILE A 15 -11.06 13.10 6.39
C ILE A 15 -11.28 14.36 5.54
N PRO A 16 -10.61 15.50 5.79
CA PRO A 16 -10.68 16.65 4.90
C PRO A 16 -10.28 16.32 3.46
N PHE A 17 -9.23 15.51 3.27
CA PHE A 17 -8.78 15.08 1.96
C PHE A 17 -9.82 14.22 1.24
N LEU A 18 -10.38 13.20 1.92
CA LEU A 18 -11.44 12.37 1.37
C LEU A 18 -12.68 13.19 1.03
N HIS A 19 -13.06 14.15 1.87
CA HIS A 19 -14.18 15.04 1.58
C HIS A 19 -13.92 15.90 0.33
N ALA A 20 -12.72 16.46 0.18
CA ALA A 20 -12.36 17.24 -1.00
C ALA A 20 -12.41 16.38 -2.28
N VAL A 21 -11.82 15.19 -2.27
CA VAL A 21 -11.85 14.25 -3.40
C VAL A 21 -13.29 13.83 -3.74
N LEU A 22 -14.10 13.51 -2.72
CA LEU A 22 -15.49 13.14 -2.94
C LEU A 22 -16.32 14.31 -3.46
N ALA A 23 -16.08 15.54 -3.00
CA ALA A 23 -16.79 16.73 -3.49
C ALA A 23 -16.39 17.11 -4.93
N GLU A 24 -15.16 16.78 -5.35
CA GLU A 24 -14.75 16.93 -6.75
C GLU A 24 -15.41 15.88 -7.65
N GLN A 25 -15.62 14.66 -7.15
CA GLN A 25 -16.19 13.56 -7.94
C GLN A 25 -17.72 13.48 -7.88
N LEU A 26 -18.32 13.92 -6.78
CA LEU A 26 -19.75 13.93 -6.56
C LEU A 26 -20.24 15.37 -6.65
N HIS A 27 -21.17 15.62 -7.57
CA HIS A 27 -21.79 16.95 -7.73
C HIS A 27 -22.62 17.40 -6.51
N ASP A 28 -22.77 16.55 -5.49
CA ASP A 28 -23.54 16.81 -4.28
C ASP A 28 -22.69 16.51 -3.01
N SER A 29 -22.44 17.56 -2.23
CA SER A 29 -21.72 17.48 -0.96
C SER A 29 -22.46 16.67 0.10
N ALA A 30 -23.80 16.62 0.08
CA ALA A 30 -24.56 15.84 1.05
C ALA A 30 -24.33 14.33 0.89
N SER A 31 -24.30 13.87 -0.37
CA SER A 31 -23.95 12.49 -0.72
C SER A 31 -22.52 12.13 -0.29
N ALA A 32 -21.55 13.04 -0.43
CA ALA A 32 -20.19 12.83 0.04
C ALA A 32 -20.11 12.63 1.57
N ILE A 33 -20.83 13.46 2.34
CA ILE A 33 -20.90 13.34 3.80
C ILE A 33 -21.57 12.02 4.20
N GLU A 34 -22.60 11.59 3.48
CA GLU A 34 -23.28 10.32 3.76
C GLU A 34 -22.35 9.12 3.57
N LEU A 35 -21.54 9.11 2.50
CA LEU A 35 -20.54 8.05 2.28
C LEU A 35 -19.45 8.02 3.36
N LEU A 36 -19.08 9.18 3.91
CA LEU A 36 -18.10 9.27 4.99
C LEU A 36 -18.60 8.75 6.34
N LYS A 37 -19.92 8.56 6.52
CA LYS A 37 -20.48 8.02 7.79
C LYS A 37 -20.00 6.59 8.08
N ASP A 38 -19.72 5.81 7.04
CA ASP A 38 -19.23 4.44 7.16
C ASP A 38 -17.69 4.37 7.34
N VAL A 39 -17.00 5.53 7.33
CA VAL A 39 -15.55 5.63 7.52
C VAL A 39 -15.21 5.90 8.98
N GLN A 40 -14.48 4.98 9.59
CA GLN A 40 -13.96 5.08 10.95
C GLN A 40 -12.46 5.36 10.90
N LEU A 41 -12.07 6.56 11.34
CA LEU A 41 -10.67 6.97 11.42
C LEU A 41 -10.09 6.61 12.78
N LEU A 42 -8.97 5.89 12.78
CA LEU A 42 -8.16 5.63 13.97
C LEU A 42 -6.78 6.27 13.75
N GLN A 43 -6.44 7.24 14.59
CA GLN A 43 -5.17 7.95 14.50
C GLN A 43 -4.18 7.42 15.52
N TYR A 44 -2.92 7.26 15.10
CA TYR A 44 -1.85 6.80 15.98
C TYR A 44 -0.63 7.75 15.98
N PHE A 45 0.15 7.69 17.06
CA PHE A 45 1.36 8.51 17.25
C PHE A 45 2.66 7.74 17.00
N ASP A 46 2.68 6.46 17.35
CA ASP A 46 3.84 5.59 17.24
C ASP A 46 3.43 4.16 16.84
N PHE A 47 4.42 3.26 16.79
CA PHE A 47 4.18 1.87 16.41
C PHE A 47 3.28 1.11 17.41
N THR A 48 3.34 1.46 18.70
CA THR A 48 2.48 0.86 19.73
C THR A 48 1.04 1.26 19.49
N GLY A 49 0.76 2.56 19.31
CA GLY A 49 -0.59 3.05 19.00
C GLY A 49 -1.12 2.51 17.67
N LEU A 50 -0.26 2.29 16.67
CA LEU A 50 -0.63 1.59 15.44
C LEU A 50 -1.10 0.16 15.74
N THR A 51 -0.35 -0.58 16.55
CA THR A 51 -0.68 -1.96 16.92
C THR A 51 -1.99 -2.04 17.71
N GLU A 52 -2.20 -1.11 18.65
CA GLU A 52 -3.45 -0.98 19.41
C GLU A 52 -4.64 -0.68 18.49
N SER A 53 -4.48 0.26 17.55
CA SER A 53 -5.52 0.59 16.56
C SER A 53 -5.89 -0.62 15.69
N VAL A 54 -4.90 -1.41 15.26
CA VAL A 54 -5.14 -2.65 14.52
C VAL A 54 -5.88 -3.68 15.38
N ALA A 55 -5.51 -3.83 16.65
CA ALA A 55 -6.18 -4.74 17.57
C ALA A 55 -7.64 -4.33 17.82
N GLU A 56 -7.91 -3.04 17.99
CA GLU A 56 -9.26 -2.49 18.14
C GLU A 56 -10.14 -2.79 16.91
N VAL A 57 -9.62 -2.55 15.70
CA VAL A 57 -10.33 -2.89 14.45
C VAL A 57 -10.57 -4.40 14.35
N SER A 58 -9.57 -5.21 14.67
CA SER A 58 -9.69 -6.67 14.68
C SER A 58 -10.79 -7.15 15.63
N GLU A 59 -10.89 -6.57 16.82
CA GLU A 59 -11.92 -6.90 17.80
C GLU A 59 -13.32 -6.53 17.27
N ARG A 60 -13.49 -5.33 16.72
CA ARG A 60 -14.79 -4.88 16.15
C ARG A 60 -15.27 -5.78 15.02
N ILE A 61 -14.35 -6.18 14.12
CA ILE A 61 -14.64 -7.11 13.03
C ILE A 61 -15.03 -8.48 13.61
N PHE A 62 -14.28 -8.98 14.59
CA PHE A 62 -14.53 -10.29 15.19
C PHE A 62 -15.89 -10.35 15.91
N GLN A 63 -16.24 -9.33 16.68
CA GLN A 63 -17.55 -9.21 17.35
C GLN A 63 -18.71 -9.16 16.33
N THR A 64 -18.52 -8.43 15.22
CA THR A 64 -19.51 -8.33 14.14
C THR A 64 -19.72 -9.67 13.44
N ASN A 65 -18.64 -10.44 13.25
CA ASN A 65 -18.70 -11.73 12.57
C ASN A 65 -19.35 -12.82 13.44
N GLN A 66 -19.04 -12.89 14.73
CA GLN A 66 -19.70 -13.83 15.66
C GLN A 66 -21.20 -13.58 15.78
N SER A 67 -21.62 -12.32 15.76
CA SER A 67 -23.05 -11.97 15.88
C SER A 67 -23.88 -12.35 14.64
N LYS A 68 -23.23 -12.70 13.52
CA LYS A 68 -23.88 -12.84 12.20
C LYS A 68 -23.71 -14.20 11.54
N GLU A 69 -23.29 -15.24 12.28
CA GLU A 69 -23.04 -16.62 11.81
C GLU A 69 -24.22 -17.32 11.08
N LYS A 70 -25.39 -16.69 10.88
CA LYS A 70 -26.56 -17.30 10.22
C LYS A 70 -26.97 -16.72 8.87
N ALA A 71 -26.30 -15.69 8.34
CA ALA A 71 -26.62 -15.14 7.03
C ALA A 71 -25.49 -15.41 6.04
N GLY A 72 -25.66 -16.42 5.19
CA GLY A 72 -24.71 -16.86 4.17
C GLY A 72 -24.03 -15.68 3.46
N SER A 73 -22.69 -15.67 3.51
CA SER A 73 -21.88 -14.61 2.92
C SER A 73 -21.84 -14.80 1.41
N ASN A 74 -22.53 -13.94 0.66
CA ASN A 74 -22.46 -13.87 -0.81
C ASN A 74 -21.11 -13.33 -1.34
N GLY A 75 -19.97 -13.72 -0.74
CA GLY A 75 -18.62 -13.31 -1.19
C GLY A 75 -18.36 -11.79 -1.23
N LYS A 76 -19.22 -10.97 -0.61
CA LYS A 76 -19.15 -9.51 -0.66
C LYS A 76 -18.30 -8.99 0.50
N VAL A 77 -17.29 -8.18 0.19
CA VAL A 77 -16.47 -7.46 1.18
C VAL A 77 -17.35 -6.52 1.99
N ARG A 78 -17.38 -6.72 3.31
CA ARG A 78 -18.15 -5.92 4.28
C ARG A 78 -17.28 -5.02 5.14
N ASN A 79 -16.00 -5.35 5.28
CA ASN A 79 -15.09 -4.56 6.07
C ASN A 79 -13.85 -4.28 5.23
N ILE A 80 -13.42 -3.02 5.19
CA ILE A 80 -12.18 -2.61 4.55
C ILE A 80 -11.33 -1.99 5.63
N MET A 81 -10.08 -2.43 5.76
CA MET A 81 -9.10 -1.84 6.67
C MET A 81 -7.94 -1.28 5.87
N LEU A 82 -7.74 0.02 5.91
CA LEU A 82 -6.61 0.71 5.31
C LEU A 82 -5.61 1.09 6.42
N VAL A 83 -4.37 0.61 6.31
CA VAL A 83 -3.27 0.97 7.20
C VAL A 83 -2.27 1.83 6.44
N GLN A 84 -2.04 3.04 6.91
CA GLN A 84 -1.07 3.97 6.32
C GLN A 84 0.08 4.23 7.27
N GLY A 85 1.24 4.64 6.73
CA GLY A 85 2.36 5.11 7.54
C GLY A 85 3.14 4.03 8.32
N LEU A 86 2.92 2.74 8.03
CA LEU A 86 3.60 1.62 8.70
C LEU A 86 5.13 1.72 8.58
N SER A 87 5.66 1.99 7.38
CA SER A 87 7.11 2.13 7.14
C SER A 87 7.75 3.23 7.99
N SER A 88 7.05 4.35 8.20
CA SER A 88 7.53 5.46 9.03
C SER A 88 7.55 5.09 10.52
N ALA A 89 6.48 4.48 11.01
CA ALA A 89 6.36 4.03 12.39
C ALA A 89 7.47 3.03 12.75
N ILE A 90 7.70 2.03 11.90
CA ILE A 90 8.73 1.02 12.15
C ILE A 90 10.14 1.56 11.95
N SER A 91 10.35 2.50 11.03
CA SER A 91 11.65 3.19 10.88
C SER A 91 12.03 3.96 12.14
N THR A 92 11.04 4.54 12.84
CA THR A 92 11.27 5.22 14.12
C THR A 92 11.72 4.22 15.20
N VAL A 93 11.07 3.04 15.27
CA VAL A 93 11.50 1.96 16.18
C VAL A 93 12.90 1.49 15.83
N HIS A 94 13.19 1.26 14.55
CA HIS A 94 14.52 0.82 14.09
C HIS A 94 15.62 1.79 14.55
N ARG A 95 15.40 3.10 14.40
CA ARG A 95 16.36 4.12 14.83
C ARG A 95 16.56 4.16 16.35
N ARG A 96 15.50 3.92 17.12
CA ARG A 96 15.54 4.00 18.60
C ARG A 96 16.04 2.72 19.27
N SER A 97 15.70 1.57 18.70
CA SER A 97 15.78 0.28 19.36
C SER A 97 16.53 -0.80 18.54
N GLY A 98 16.98 -0.44 17.34
CA GLY A 98 17.74 -1.35 16.47
C GLY A 98 16.87 -2.27 15.62
N LEU A 99 17.54 -2.92 14.67
CA LEU A 99 16.89 -3.69 13.60
C LEU A 99 16.15 -4.93 14.12
N VAL A 100 16.73 -5.64 15.09
CA VAL A 100 16.15 -6.88 15.64
C VAL A 100 14.80 -6.61 16.28
N GLN A 101 14.72 -5.59 17.15
CA GLN A 101 13.47 -5.22 17.82
C GLN A 101 12.43 -4.71 16.81
N ALA A 102 12.84 -3.84 15.89
CA ALA A 102 11.94 -3.36 14.84
C ALA A 102 11.37 -4.50 14.00
N ASN A 103 12.21 -5.46 13.61
CA ASN A 103 11.79 -6.60 12.80
C ASN A 103 10.85 -7.54 13.57
N ALA A 104 11.14 -7.81 14.84
CA ALA A 104 10.27 -8.64 15.68
C ALA A 104 8.87 -8.03 15.85
N LEU A 105 8.81 -6.71 16.09
CA LEU A 105 7.55 -5.99 16.22
C LEU A 105 6.78 -5.94 14.90
N LEU A 106 7.45 -5.67 13.78
CA LEU A 106 6.84 -5.69 12.44
C LEU A 106 6.26 -7.08 12.12
N ALA A 107 7.05 -8.13 12.31
CA ALA A 107 6.62 -9.50 12.04
C ALA A 107 5.41 -9.90 12.91
N SER A 108 5.38 -9.47 14.17
CA SER A 108 4.25 -9.71 15.08
C SER A 108 2.97 -9.01 14.58
N LEU A 109 3.04 -7.73 14.23
CA LEU A 109 1.90 -6.98 13.71
C LEU A 109 1.37 -7.59 12.41
N LEU A 110 2.26 -7.90 11.46
CA LEU A 110 1.88 -8.50 10.18
C LEU A 110 1.24 -9.88 10.39
N ARG A 111 1.74 -10.69 11.32
CA ARG A 111 1.12 -11.98 11.67
C ARG A 111 -0.32 -11.79 12.18
N ASN A 112 -0.58 -10.79 13.02
CA ASN A 112 -1.92 -10.50 13.50
C ASN A 112 -2.84 -10.05 12.36
N ILE A 113 -2.34 -9.21 11.45
CA ILE A 113 -3.08 -8.77 10.27
C ILE A 113 -3.42 -9.95 9.35
N THR A 114 -2.44 -10.80 9.04
CA THR A 114 -2.65 -12.01 8.24
C THR A 114 -3.65 -12.95 8.90
N GLN A 115 -3.61 -13.09 10.23
CA GLN A 115 -4.57 -13.89 10.98
C GLN A 115 -5.98 -13.32 10.84
N LEU A 116 -6.17 -12.01 11.01
CA LEU A 116 -7.45 -11.34 10.82
C LEU A 116 -8.01 -11.59 9.40
N SER A 117 -7.16 -11.42 8.38
CA SER A 117 -7.54 -11.66 6.97
C SER A 117 -7.99 -13.09 6.71
N ARG A 118 -7.49 -14.08 7.47
CA ARG A 118 -7.88 -15.50 7.33
C ARG A 118 -9.12 -15.86 8.13
N MET A 119 -9.32 -15.23 9.28
CA MET A 119 -10.45 -15.52 10.17
C MET A 119 -11.75 -14.84 9.71
N ALA A 120 -11.65 -13.75 8.95
CA ALA A 120 -12.79 -12.95 8.54
C ALA A 120 -12.89 -12.93 6.99
N PRO A 121 -13.78 -13.76 6.39
CA PRO A 121 -13.82 -13.95 4.93
C PRO A 121 -14.36 -12.73 4.16
N ASP A 122 -14.95 -11.76 4.84
CA ASP A 122 -15.54 -10.55 4.27
C ASP A 122 -14.72 -9.28 4.57
N VAL A 123 -13.43 -9.44 4.90
CA VAL A 123 -12.50 -8.33 5.17
C VAL A 123 -11.49 -8.19 4.04
N LEU A 124 -11.30 -6.96 3.57
CA LEU A 124 -10.17 -6.57 2.73
C LEU A 124 -9.21 -5.72 3.56
N ILE A 125 -7.95 -6.14 3.68
CA ILE A 125 -6.90 -5.36 4.36
C ILE A 125 -5.96 -4.80 3.31
N MET A 126 -5.75 -3.49 3.35
CA MET A 126 -4.85 -2.75 2.48
C MET A 126 -3.80 -2.07 3.34
N ILE A 127 -2.53 -2.27 3.01
CA ILE A 127 -1.41 -1.63 3.70
C ILE A 127 -0.67 -0.77 2.69
N GLU A 128 -0.56 0.52 2.97
CA GLU A 128 0.26 1.43 2.19
C GLU A 128 1.74 1.15 2.47
N ALA A 129 2.50 0.90 1.41
CA ALA A 129 3.93 0.69 1.46
C ALA A 129 4.64 1.63 0.49
N ALA A 130 5.79 2.17 0.91
CA ALA A 130 6.59 3.04 0.08
C ALA A 130 7.35 2.24 -0.98
N VAL A 131 7.32 2.73 -2.22
CA VAL A 131 8.09 2.19 -3.34
C VAL A 131 8.97 3.31 -3.89
N ASP A 132 10.26 3.04 -4.01
CA ASP A 132 11.23 3.95 -4.62
C ASP A 132 11.67 3.41 -5.99
N THR A 133 12.02 4.34 -6.90
CA THR A 133 12.68 4.02 -8.16
C THR A 133 14.18 4.24 -7.99
N THR A 134 14.99 3.21 -8.21
CA THR A 134 16.45 3.29 -8.04
C THR A 134 17.16 2.55 -9.16
N PHE A 135 18.43 2.86 -9.41
CA PHE A 135 19.24 2.14 -10.39
C PHE A 135 19.61 0.75 -9.86
N GLN A 136 19.42 -0.28 -10.68
CA GLN A 136 20.06 -1.58 -10.47
C GLN A 136 21.56 -1.34 -10.40
N SER A 137 22.21 -1.80 -9.32
CA SER A 137 23.66 -1.85 -9.33
C SER A 137 24.08 -2.91 -10.34
N LEU A 138 24.32 -2.49 -11.59
CA LEU A 138 25.17 -3.23 -12.51
C LEU A 138 26.42 -3.61 -11.73
N GLY A 139 26.63 -4.92 -11.57
CA GLY A 139 27.77 -5.47 -10.84
C GLY A 139 29.07 -4.73 -11.19
N GLU A 140 29.77 -4.28 -10.16
CA GLU A 140 31.22 -4.09 -10.14
C GLU A 140 31.88 -3.61 -11.45
N ARG A 141 31.75 -2.32 -11.83
CA ARG A 141 32.70 -1.75 -12.81
C ARG A 141 32.98 -0.24 -12.77
N ARG A 142 32.72 0.44 -11.64
CA ARG A 142 33.36 1.74 -11.34
C ARG A 142 33.82 1.75 -9.88
N GLN A 143 35.14 1.65 -9.69
CA GLN A 143 35.79 1.65 -8.38
C GLN A 143 35.91 3.03 -7.72
N ASP A 144 35.39 4.10 -8.34
CA ASP A 144 35.65 5.48 -7.87
C ASP A 144 34.42 6.21 -7.32
N VAL A 145 33.53 5.51 -6.61
CA VAL A 145 32.48 6.19 -5.82
C VAL A 145 32.66 5.82 -4.35
N PRO A 146 32.84 6.80 -3.44
CA PRO A 146 33.08 6.52 -2.02
C PRO A 146 31.96 5.65 -1.43
N LYS A 147 32.37 4.63 -0.69
CA LYS A 147 31.57 3.52 -0.14
C LYS A 147 30.50 3.92 0.89
N SER A 148 30.12 5.20 0.99
CA SER A 148 29.15 5.70 1.97
C SER A 148 27.70 5.84 1.46
N LYS A 149 27.43 5.54 0.17
CA LYS A 149 26.07 5.68 -0.43
C LYS A 149 25.45 4.37 -0.97
N ARG A 150 25.80 3.20 -0.43
CA ARG A 150 25.20 1.90 -0.81
C ARG A 150 24.27 1.31 0.25
N TYR A 151 23.55 2.13 1.01
CA TYR A 151 22.39 1.64 1.76
C TYR A 151 21.18 1.65 0.83
N LEU A 152 21.14 0.66 -0.05
CA LEU A 152 19.96 0.30 -0.83
C LEU A 152 18.90 -0.23 0.15
N ALA A 153 18.17 0.68 0.79
CA ALA A 153 17.22 0.36 1.86
C ALA A 153 15.91 -0.20 1.28
N GLY A 154 15.95 -1.39 0.67
CA GLY A 154 14.74 -1.99 0.11
C GLY A 154 15.01 -3.25 -0.69
N ILE A 155 13.95 -4.00 -0.97
CA ILE A 155 14.00 -5.15 -1.86
C ILE A 155 13.55 -4.75 -3.26
N GLU A 156 14.18 -5.31 -4.28
CA GLU A 156 13.74 -5.12 -5.66
C GLU A 156 12.43 -5.86 -5.92
N LEU A 157 11.53 -5.20 -6.64
CA LEU A 157 10.25 -5.75 -7.05
C LEU A 157 10.35 -6.27 -8.47
N GLU A 158 9.73 -7.42 -8.71
CA GLU A 158 9.58 -7.95 -10.07
C GLU A 158 8.54 -7.11 -10.81
N THR A 159 8.99 -6.41 -11.86
CA THR A 159 8.14 -5.57 -12.70
C THR A 159 8.18 -6.07 -14.15
N ALA A 160 7.05 -5.97 -14.84
CA ALA A 160 6.87 -6.16 -16.27
C ALA A 160 7.56 -5.06 -17.09
N PHE A 161 7.95 -3.96 -16.45
CA PHE A 161 8.59 -2.83 -17.12
C PHE A 161 10.10 -2.87 -16.96
N THR A 162 10.80 -2.69 -18.07
CA THR A 162 12.26 -2.53 -18.08
C THR A 162 12.61 -1.07 -18.32
N SER A 163 13.35 -0.46 -17.38
CA SER A 163 13.91 0.87 -17.59
C SER A 163 15.07 0.80 -18.59
N PRO A 164 15.14 1.73 -19.57
CA PRO A 164 16.24 1.75 -20.55
C PRO A 164 17.59 2.11 -19.90
N ILE A 165 17.55 2.73 -18.71
CA ILE A 165 18.71 3.14 -17.93
C ILE A 165 18.98 2.22 -16.73
N GLY A 166 18.27 1.08 -16.66
CA GLY A 166 18.45 0.06 -15.63
C GLY A 166 17.85 0.41 -14.28
N GLU A 167 16.87 1.32 -14.21
CA GLU A 167 16.09 1.53 -12.99
C GLU A 167 15.19 0.32 -12.69
N CYS A 168 14.97 0.08 -11.41
CA CYS A 168 14.03 -0.89 -10.87
C CYS A 168 13.19 -0.28 -9.76
N LEU A 169 12.02 -0.87 -9.55
CA LEU A 169 11.15 -0.55 -8.42
C LEU A 169 11.64 -1.29 -7.18
N ARG A 170 11.66 -0.60 -6.04
CA ARG A 170 12.05 -1.18 -4.75
C ARG A 170 11.02 -0.92 -3.68
N LEU A 171 10.60 -1.96 -2.97
CA LEU A 171 9.84 -1.81 -1.73
C LEU A 171 10.76 -1.33 -0.62
N VAL A 172 10.39 -0.23 0.02
CA VAL A 172 11.21 0.45 1.03
C VAL A 172 10.51 0.50 2.39
N CYS A 173 11.21 -0.02 3.39
CA CYS A 173 10.77 -0.01 4.78
C CYS A 173 11.95 0.23 5.74
N GLY A 174 12.67 1.33 5.56
CA GLY A 174 13.77 1.75 6.45
C GLY A 174 15.05 0.90 6.38
N ASN A 175 14.95 -0.40 6.11
CA ASN A 175 16.05 -1.34 5.91
C ASN A 175 15.59 -2.53 5.04
N GLU A 176 16.53 -3.21 4.38
CA GLU A 176 16.25 -4.39 3.55
C GLU A 176 15.54 -5.51 4.33
N THR A 177 15.97 -5.83 5.56
CA THR A 177 15.35 -6.89 6.38
C THR A 177 13.89 -6.59 6.67
N LEU A 178 13.58 -5.34 7.04
CA LEU A 178 12.20 -4.91 7.30
C LEU A 178 11.35 -4.93 6.01
N SER A 179 11.96 -4.54 4.89
CA SER A 179 11.30 -4.57 3.57
C SER A 179 10.99 -6.00 3.14
N ARG A 180 11.90 -6.94 3.39
CA ARG A 180 11.70 -8.37 3.18
C ARG A 180 10.60 -8.94 4.08
N THR A 181 10.53 -8.50 5.34
CA THR A 181 9.45 -8.90 6.25
C THR A 181 8.08 -8.39 5.79
N LEU A 182 7.98 -7.15 5.28
CA LEU A 182 6.75 -6.68 4.64
C LEU A 182 6.38 -7.53 3.44
N ASP A 183 7.32 -7.76 2.52
CA ASP A 183 7.07 -8.53 1.31
C ASP A 183 6.55 -9.93 1.64
N MET A 184 7.20 -10.65 2.56
CA MET A 184 6.78 -11.99 2.95
C MET A 184 5.35 -12.07 3.50
N ALA A 185 4.81 -10.96 4.03
CA ALA A 185 3.47 -10.90 4.59
C ALA A 185 2.39 -10.57 3.54
N PHE A 186 2.75 -9.96 2.41
CA PHE A 186 1.78 -9.57 1.39
C PHE A 186 1.49 -10.73 0.44
N ASP A 187 0.21 -11.08 0.34
CA ASP A 187 -0.29 -12.03 -0.65
C ASP A 187 -0.35 -11.40 -2.05
N THR A 188 -0.72 -10.12 -2.12
CA THR A 188 -0.78 -9.36 -3.37
C THR A 188 -0.13 -7.99 -3.17
N MET A 189 0.68 -7.55 -4.14
CA MET A 189 1.27 -6.22 -4.17
C MET A 189 0.88 -5.52 -5.47
N ILE A 190 0.27 -4.34 -5.33
CA ILE A 190 -0.12 -3.48 -6.43
C ILE A 190 0.70 -2.21 -6.32
N VAL A 191 1.43 -1.87 -7.38
CA VAL A 191 2.30 -0.72 -7.44
C VAL A 191 1.76 0.28 -8.45
N VAL A 192 1.80 1.56 -8.09
CA VAL A 192 1.44 2.66 -8.96
C VAL A 192 2.72 3.43 -9.28
N HIS A 193 3.09 3.50 -10.56
CA HIS A 193 4.33 4.14 -11.01
C HIS A 193 4.15 4.83 -12.36
N ASP A 194 5.12 5.61 -12.82
CA ASP A 194 5.05 6.38 -14.07
C ASP A 194 5.56 5.63 -15.31
N GLY A 195 5.79 4.32 -15.19
CA GLY A 195 6.39 3.50 -16.25
C GLY A 195 7.86 3.83 -16.53
N PHE A 196 8.61 4.33 -15.55
CA PHE A 196 10.01 4.79 -15.72
C PHE A 196 10.09 5.95 -16.72
N GLY A 197 9.25 6.96 -16.50
CA GLY A 197 9.12 8.13 -17.38
C GLY A 197 8.37 7.89 -18.70
N ARG A 198 7.97 6.65 -19.02
CA ARG A 198 7.25 6.31 -20.27
C ARG A 198 5.76 6.64 -20.23
N GLY A 199 5.20 6.91 -19.06
CA GLY A 199 3.82 7.36 -18.88
C GLY A 199 3.58 8.81 -19.31
N GLY A 200 4.64 9.59 -19.57
CA GLY A 200 4.52 10.97 -20.06
C GLY A 200 4.42 11.03 -21.58
N ASP A 201 3.32 11.56 -22.13
CA ASP A 201 3.29 11.98 -23.54
C ASP A 201 4.38 13.05 -23.76
N GLU A 202 5.35 12.79 -24.65
CA GLU A 202 6.41 13.71 -25.07
C GLU A 202 5.91 14.93 -25.88
N SER A 203 4.59 15.16 -25.95
CA SER A 203 3.99 16.25 -26.71
C SER A 203 3.79 17.48 -25.81
N GLY A 204 4.60 18.52 -26.01
CA GLY A 204 4.68 19.73 -25.18
C GLY A 204 3.42 20.62 -25.15
N GLY A 205 2.36 20.20 -24.44
CA GLY A 205 1.16 20.98 -24.15
C GLY A 205 0.96 21.29 -22.65
N PRO A 206 0.22 22.37 -22.29
CA PRO A 206 0.17 22.90 -20.92
C PRO A 206 -0.80 22.19 -19.97
N LYS A 207 -1.38 21.04 -20.34
CA LYS A 207 -2.24 20.21 -19.47
C LYS A 207 -1.83 18.75 -19.59
N ARG A 208 -0.75 18.38 -18.90
CA ARG A 208 -0.26 17.01 -18.82
C ARG A 208 -1.17 16.20 -17.90
N SER A 209 -2.06 15.39 -18.47
CA SER A 209 -2.67 14.27 -17.72
C SER A 209 -1.56 13.28 -17.40
N GLN A 210 -1.06 13.24 -16.16
CA GLN A 210 -0.11 12.20 -15.73
C GLN A 210 -0.79 10.84 -15.93
N ARG A 211 -0.25 10.01 -16.84
CA ARG A 211 -0.67 8.61 -16.94
C ARG A 211 0.17 7.82 -15.97
N ASN A 212 -0.48 7.32 -14.93
CA ASN A 212 0.13 6.35 -14.04
C ASN A 212 -0.09 4.95 -14.61
N ILE A 213 0.79 4.04 -14.27
CA ILE A 213 0.67 2.61 -14.50
C ILE A 213 0.36 1.98 -13.16
N VAL A 214 -0.66 1.13 -13.16
CA VAL A 214 -0.99 0.25 -12.03
C VAL A 214 -0.56 -1.14 -12.44
N GLU A 215 0.33 -1.73 -11.66
CA GLU A 215 0.93 -3.02 -11.92
C GLU A 215 0.74 -3.95 -10.72
N VAL A 216 0.45 -5.22 -10.97
CA VAL A 216 0.52 -6.27 -9.94
C VAL A 216 1.93 -6.88 -9.98
N THR A 217 2.80 -6.45 -9.06
CA THR A 217 4.18 -6.95 -8.95
C THR A 217 4.28 -8.26 -8.17
N LYS A 218 3.25 -8.59 -7.39
CA LYS A 218 3.18 -9.83 -6.63
C LYS A 218 1.75 -10.33 -6.54
N ASP A 219 1.55 -11.61 -6.78
CA ASP A 219 0.32 -12.35 -6.51
C ASP A 219 0.69 -13.78 -6.10
N ARG A 220 0.63 -14.06 -4.80
CA ARG A 220 1.11 -15.30 -4.19
C ARG A 220 0.20 -16.50 -4.50
N VAL A 221 -1.10 -16.26 -4.60
CA VAL A 221 -2.12 -17.31 -4.69
C VAL A 221 -2.85 -17.34 -6.04
N GLY A 222 -2.77 -16.26 -6.81
CA GLY A 222 -3.36 -16.15 -8.13
C GLY A 222 -2.34 -16.18 -9.26
N ASN A 223 -2.72 -15.57 -10.38
CA ASN A 223 -1.94 -15.51 -11.61
C ASN A 223 -1.90 -14.10 -12.19
N MET A 224 -2.16 -13.08 -11.36
CA MET A 224 -2.24 -11.69 -11.78
C MET A 224 -0.88 -10.99 -11.83
N ALA A 225 0.20 -11.60 -11.34
CA ALA A 225 1.54 -11.02 -11.40
C ALA A 225 1.93 -10.67 -12.85
N GLY A 226 2.45 -9.45 -13.05
CA GLY A 226 2.81 -8.88 -14.35
C GLY A 226 1.62 -8.31 -15.15
N PHE A 227 0.39 -8.36 -14.64
CA PHE A 227 -0.72 -7.62 -15.21
C PHE A 227 -0.59 -6.15 -14.88
N TRP A 228 -0.91 -5.29 -15.85
CA TRP A 228 -0.86 -3.86 -15.65
C TRP A 228 -1.95 -3.13 -16.46
N SER A 229 -2.26 -1.91 -16.03
CA SER A 229 -3.19 -1.03 -16.73
C SER A 229 -2.80 0.42 -16.56
N THR A 230 -3.14 1.27 -17.53
CA THR A 230 -2.96 2.72 -17.37
C THR A 230 -4.07 3.30 -16.51
N TRP A 231 -3.69 3.99 -15.45
CA TRP A 231 -4.59 4.78 -14.63
C TRP A 231 -4.53 6.25 -15.03
N ARG A 232 -5.67 6.76 -15.51
CA ARG A 232 -5.90 8.19 -15.73
C ARG A 232 -6.82 8.72 -14.64
N LEU A 233 -6.43 9.80 -14.00
CA LEU A 233 -7.28 10.47 -13.01
C LEU A 233 -8.54 11.11 -13.64
N GLU A 234 -8.55 11.38 -14.94
CA GLU A 234 -9.63 12.17 -15.58
C GLU A 234 -10.75 11.39 -16.29
N ASN A 235 -10.69 10.06 -16.43
CA ASN A 235 -11.79 9.28 -17.03
C ASN A 235 -11.65 7.78 -16.73
N HIS A 236 -12.66 7.16 -16.12
CA HIS A 236 -12.70 5.74 -15.71
C HIS A 236 -12.85 4.74 -16.86
N ARG A 237 -12.03 4.85 -17.91
CA ARG A 237 -11.85 3.79 -18.90
C ARG A 237 -10.45 3.21 -18.77
N THR A 238 -10.33 2.14 -17.98
CA THR A 238 -9.13 1.32 -17.84
C THR A 238 -9.14 0.22 -18.91
N SER A 239 -8.09 0.14 -19.73
CA SER A 239 -7.80 -1.02 -20.59
C SER A 239 -6.73 -1.87 -19.92
N ILE A 240 -7.00 -3.17 -19.74
CA ILE A 240 -6.10 -4.11 -19.05
C ILE A 240 -5.18 -4.77 -20.08
N HIS A 241 -3.88 -4.83 -19.78
CA HIS A 241 -2.85 -5.42 -20.65
C HIS A 241 -2.03 -6.48 -19.90
N ARG A 242 -1.49 -7.46 -20.62
CA ARG A 242 -0.59 -8.52 -20.11
C ARG A 242 0.59 -8.71 -21.06
N GLN A 243 1.79 -8.85 -20.52
CA GLN A 243 2.98 -9.22 -21.30
C GLN A 243 2.99 -10.74 -21.53
N VAL A 244 3.16 -11.17 -22.79
CA VAL A 244 3.29 -12.58 -23.22
C VAL A 244 4.76 -12.95 -23.29
#